data_AF-A0A7S1SWL7-F1
#
_entry.id   AF-A0A7S1SWL7-F1
#
_cell.length_a   1.000
_cell.length_b   1.000
_cell.length_c   1.000
_cell.angle_alpha   90.00
_cell.angle_beta   90.00
_cell.angle_gamma   90.00
#
_symmetry.space_group_name_H-M   'P 1'
#
loop_
_entity.id
_entity.type
_entity.pdbx_description
1 polymer ?
#
loop_
_entity_poly.entity_id
_entity_poly.type
_entity_poly.pdbx_seq_one_letter_code
_entity_poly.pdbx_strand_id
1 'polypeptide(L)'
;KESLASVREYLGCFQVHEEFLALDVDAYVEALRAKGEELTLQELKNEEAKAKKELGELRESIPSSKVVCIALVNCSKVREKLLAKKERQVKLLQELIAYVPKQTMQAISKKFTDINLELKKSCNTIEEVDAMRKYIEDLPRVLLELRQEVAATKDWYKALTDLRYTLPEEDFRDKEKGEGWHMK
;
A
#
# COMPACT_ATOMS: atom_id res chain seq x y z
N LYS A 1 43.93 -11.20 -23.87
CA LYS A 1 43.77 -11.14 -22.38
C LYS A 1 42.92 -9.93 -21.97
N GLU A 2 43.08 -8.76 -22.61
CA GLU A 2 42.25 -7.56 -22.34
C GLU A 2 40.76 -7.74 -22.68
N SER A 3 40.41 -8.48 -23.73
CA SER A 3 39.00 -8.74 -24.11
C SER A 3 38.18 -9.45 -23.02
N LEU A 4 38.80 -10.36 -22.26
CA LEU A 4 38.15 -11.04 -21.13
C LEU A 4 38.00 -10.12 -19.91
N ALA A 5 38.88 -9.13 -19.75
CA ALA A 5 38.78 -8.16 -18.67
C ALA A 5 37.60 -7.21 -18.88
N SER A 6 37.42 -6.68 -20.09
CA SER A 6 36.29 -5.79 -20.42
C SER A 6 34.93 -6.49 -20.30
N VAL A 7 34.87 -7.80 -20.62
CA VAL A 7 33.65 -8.61 -20.44
C VAL A 7 33.37 -8.88 -18.96
N ARG A 8 34.38 -9.14 -18.13
CA ARG A 8 34.19 -9.28 -16.67
C ARG A 8 33.74 -7.98 -16.03
N GLU A 9 34.29 -6.85 -16.46
CA GLU A 9 33.89 -5.53 -15.97
C GLU A 9 32.45 -5.19 -16.37
N TYR A 10 32.01 -5.63 -17.56
CA TYR A 10 30.61 -5.57 -17.96
C TYR A 10 29.72 -6.42 -17.06
N LEU A 11 30.08 -7.68 -16.81
CA LEU A 11 29.31 -8.58 -15.94
C LEU A 11 29.24 -8.10 -14.49
N GLY A 12 30.34 -7.54 -13.96
CA GLY A 12 30.40 -6.98 -12.61
C GLY A 12 29.40 -5.84 -12.37
N CYS A 13 29.11 -5.02 -13.39
CA CYS A 13 28.09 -3.97 -13.28
C CYS A 13 26.68 -4.54 -13.06
N PHE A 14 26.39 -5.76 -13.53
CA PHE A 14 25.05 -6.37 -13.42
C PHE A 14 24.94 -7.34 -12.25
N GLN A 15 26.04 -7.89 -11.75
CA GLN A 15 26.05 -8.75 -10.54
C GLN A 15 25.44 -8.05 -9.32
N VAL A 16 25.65 -6.75 -9.17
CA VAL A 16 25.06 -5.94 -8.08
C VAL A 16 23.53 -5.94 -8.13
N HIS A 17 22.94 -6.16 -9.31
CA HIS A 17 21.48 -6.20 -9.52
C HIS A 17 20.92 -7.63 -9.59
N GLU A 18 21.76 -8.65 -9.47
CA GLU A 18 21.37 -10.06 -9.57
C GLU A 18 20.49 -10.50 -8.40
N GLU A 19 20.83 -10.05 -7.18
CA GLU A 19 20.01 -10.28 -5.97
C GLU A 19 18.63 -9.65 -6.10
N PHE A 20 18.55 -8.44 -6.65
CA PHE A 20 17.27 -7.77 -6.92
C PHE A 20 16.48 -8.44 -8.05
N LEU A 21 17.16 -9.02 -9.04
CA LEU A 21 16.54 -9.83 -10.11
C LEU A 21 15.95 -11.13 -9.58
N ALA A 22 16.63 -11.77 -8.62
CA ALA A 22 16.17 -12.99 -7.97
C ALA A 22 15.05 -12.75 -6.95
N LEU A 23 14.97 -11.56 -6.35
CA LEU A 23 13.91 -11.22 -5.39
C LEU A 23 12.53 -11.19 -6.06
N ASP A 24 11.58 -11.95 -5.52
CA ASP A 24 10.18 -11.85 -5.92
C ASP A 24 9.52 -10.66 -5.21
N VAL A 25 9.14 -9.65 -6.01
CA VAL A 25 8.54 -8.41 -5.53
C VAL A 25 7.14 -8.69 -4.97
N ASP A 26 6.41 -9.63 -5.56
CA ASP A 26 5.06 -9.97 -5.12
C ASP A 26 5.13 -10.71 -3.77
N ALA A 27 6.07 -11.64 -3.61
CA ALA A 27 6.28 -12.33 -2.33
C ALA A 27 6.75 -11.38 -1.22
N TYR A 28 7.56 -10.36 -1.54
CA TYR A 28 7.99 -9.34 -0.58
C TYR A 28 6.81 -8.51 -0.07
N VAL A 29 5.94 -8.07 -0.97
CA VAL A 29 4.77 -7.26 -0.62
C VAL A 29 3.74 -8.08 0.15
N GLU A 30 3.56 -9.35 -0.21
CA GLU A 30 2.69 -10.27 0.55
C GLU A 30 3.26 -10.59 1.95
N ALA A 31 4.58 -10.72 2.10
CA ALA A 31 5.20 -10.87 3.42
C ALA A 31 5.01 -9.61 4.28
N LEU A 32 5.07 -8.42 3.68
CA LEU A 32 4.76 -7.17 4.37
C LEU A 32 3.27 -7.07 4.73
N ARG A 33 2.38 -7.51 3.84
CA ARG A 33 0.95 -7.58 4.11
C ARG A 33 0.61 -8.54 5.24
N ALA A 34 1.30 -9.68 5.30
CA ALA A 34 1.13 -10.70 6.34
C ALA A 34 1.55 -10.22 7.74
N LYS A 35 2.44 -9.22 7.83
CA LYS A 35 2.78 -8.56 9.10
C LYS A 35 1.61 -7.75 9.70
N GLY A 36 0.57 -7.46 8.92
CA GLY A 36 -0.70 -6.95 9.42
C GLY A 36 -0.55 -5.69 10.30
N GLU A 37 -1.01 -5.78 11.56
CA GLU A 37 -1.08 -4.69 12.54
C GLU A 37 0.29 -4.17 13.02
N GLU A 38 1.39 -4.91 12.81
CA GLU A 38 2.74 -4.45 13.16
C GLU A 38 3.32 -3.48 12.12
N LEU A 39 2.69 -3.39 10.94
CA LEU A 39 3.19 -2.59 9.82
C LEU A 39 2.90 -1.11 10.07
N THR A 40 3.90 -0.38 10.55
CA THR A 40 3.73 1.03 10.88
C THR A 40 3.75 1.88 9.61
N LEU A 41 2.85 2.87 9.50
CA LEU A 41 2.82 3.84 8.37
C LEU A 41 4.20 4.43 8.07
N GLN A 42 5.02 4.65 9.10
CA GLN A 42 6.38 5.18 8.96
C GLN A 42 7.34 4.19 8.27
N GLU A 43 7.24 2.90 8.58
CA GLU A 43 8.08 1.87 7.95
C GLU A 43 7.76 1.75 6.48
N LEU A 44 6.47 1.73 6.12
CA LEU A 44 6.03 1.73 4.72
C LEU A 44 6.48 2.98 3.96
N LYS A 45 6.40 4.16 4.59
CA LYS A 45 6.94 5.40 4.01
C LYS A 45 8.45 5.33 3.79
N ASN A 46 9.19 4.78 4.75
CA ASN A 46 10.64 4.65 4.65
C ASN A 46 11.04 3.67 3.54
N GLU A 47 10.35 2.53 3.45
CA GLU A 47 10.56 1.53 2.39
C GLU A 47 10.22 2.09 1.01
N GLU A 48 9.13 2.85 0.88
CA GLU A 48 8.74 3.50 -0.38
C GLU A 48 9.72 4.61 -0.78
N ALA A 49 10.18 5.43 0.17
CA ALA A 49 11.21 6.44 -0.07
C ALA A 49 12.55 5.82 -0.47
N LYS A 50 12.95 4.73 0.19
CA LYS A 50 14.15 3.96 -0.16
C LYS A 50 14.04 3.37 -1.56
N ALA A 51 12.91 2.75 -1.89
CA ALA A 51 12.68 2.18 -3.22
C ALA A 51 12.70 3.26 -4.33
N LYS A 52 12.16 4.46 -4.08
CA LYS A 52 12.24 5.61 -4.99
C LYS A 52 13.66 6.12 -5.16
N LYS A 53 14.44 6.20 -4.08
CA LYS A 53 15.85 6.61 -4.14
C LYS A 53 16.68 5.63 -4.95
N GLU A 54 16.54 4.33 -4.66
CA GLU A 54 17.21 3.26 -5.40
C GLU A 54 16.80 3.24 -6.88
N LEU A 55 15.55 3.57 -7.21
CA LEU A 55 15.10 3.73 -8.60
C LEU A 55 15.84 4.89 -9.30
N GLY A 56 16.03 6.02 -8.62
CA GLY A 56 16.83 7.14 -9.13
C GLY A 56 18.28 6.74 -9.40
N GLU A 57 18.93 6.10 -8.42
CA GLU A 57 20.30 5.59 -8.54
C GLU A 57 20.43 4.53 -9.65
N LEU A 58 19.42 3.67 -9.81
CA LEU A 58 19.36 2.66 -10.88
C LEU A 58 19.24 3.29 -12.28
N ARG A 59 18.55 4.42 -12.40
CA ARG A 59 18.44 5.17 -13.67
C ARG A 59 19.77 5.76 -14.11
N GLU A 60 20.61 6.19 -13.16
CA GLU A 60 21.92 6.81 -13.41
C GLU A 60 23.04 5.78 -13.58
N SER A 61 23.00 4.68 -12.83
CA SER A 61 24.07 3.67 -12.81
C SER A 61 24.13 2.78 -14.05
N ILE A 62 23.00 2.51 -14.72
CA ILE A 62 22.97 1.62 -15.89
C ILE A 62 23.05 2.43 -17.19
N PRO A 63 24.17 2.36 -17.95
CA PRO A 63 24.29 3.03 -19.24
C PRO A 63 23.40 2.36 -20.30
N SER A 64 22.90 3.13 -21.27
CA SER A 64 22.08 2.61 -22.38
C SER A 64 22.86 1.68 -23.31
N SER A 65 24.16 1.90 -23.44
CA SER A 65 25.07 1.09 -24.24
C SER A 65 26.48 1.16 -23.69
N LYS A 66 27.22 0.04 -23.72
CA LYS A 66 28.62 -0.02 -23.29
C LYS A 66 29.46 -0.64 -24.41
N VAL A 67 30.59 -0.03 -24.73
CA VAL A 67 31.55 -0.61 -25.67
C VAL A 67 32.32 -1.70 -24.94
N VAL A 68 32.26 -2.92 -25.44
CA VAL A 68 33.02 -4.06 -24.93
C VAL A 68 33.96 -4.52 -26.04
N CYS A 69 35.23 -4.17 -25.90
CA CYS A 69 36.29 -4.44 -26.87
C CYS A 69 36.01 -3.81 -28.25
N ILE A 70 35.46 -4.57 -29.19
CA ILE A 70 35.14 -4.14 -30.56
C ILE A 70 33.63 -4.11 -30.86
N ALA A 71 32.80 -4.46 -29.88
CA ALA A 71 31.36 -4.54 -30.04
C ALA A 71 30.64 -3.53 -29.13
N LEU A 72 29.62 -2.87 -29.66
CA LEU A 72 28.72 -2.03 -28.87
C LEU A 72 27.60 -2.92 -28.31
N VAL A 73 27.56 -3.08 -26.99
CA VAL A 73 26.52 -3.86 -26.32
C VAL A 73 25.38 -2.93 -25.93
N ASN A 74 24.19 -3.21 -26.46
CA ASN A 74 22.97 -2.50 -26.10
C ASN A 74 22.44 -3.02 -24.75
N CYS A 75 22.37 -2.14 -23.76
CA CYS A 75 21.91 -2.45 -22.41
C CYS A 75 20.50 -1.92 -22.13
N SER A 76 19.87 -1.24 -23.09
CA SER A 76 18.56 -0.61 -22.93
C SER A 76 17.50 -1.59 -22.48
N LYS A 77 17.44 -2.80 -23.04
CA LYS A 77 16.46 -3.82 -22.65
C LYS A 77 16.63 -4.30 -21.20
N VAL A 78 17.88 -4.43 -20.73
CA VAL A 78 18.18 -4.86 -19.35
C VAL A 78 17.83 -3.74 -18.39
N ARG A 79 18.21 -2.50 -18.73
CA ARG A 79 17.86 -1.29 -18.01
C ARG A 79 16.35 -1.14 -17.87
N GLU A 80 15.60 -1.24 -18.96
CA GLU A 80 14.13 -1.16 -18.97
C GLU A 80 13.50 -2.23 -18.07
N LYS A 81 13.97 -3.49 -18.14
CA LYS A 81 13.45 -4.56 -17.27
C LYS A 81 13.71 -4.29 -15.78
N LEU A 82 14.91 -3.86 -15.43
CA LEU A 82 15.27 -3.55 -14.05
C LEU A 82 14.49 -2.34 -13.51
N LEU A 83 14.36 -1.28 -14.32
CA LEU A 83 13.57 -0.11 -13.98
C LEU A 83 12.08 -0.46 -13.83
N ALA A 84 11.52 -1.22 -14.77
CA ALA A 84 10.12 -1.65 -14.71
C ALA A 84 9.85 -2.51 -13.46
N LYS A 85 10.79 -3.38 -13.07
CA LYS A 85 10.69 -4.17 -11.84
C LYS A 85 10.70 -3.28 -10.59
N LYS A 86 11.57 -2.27 -10.54
CA LYS A 86 11.64 -1.34 -9.41
C LYS A 86 10.44 -0.40 -9.34
N GLU A 87 9.96 0.08 -10.48
CA GLU A 87 8.72 0.85 -10.59
C GLU A 87 7.50 0.03 -10.13
N ARG A 88 7.46 -1.25 -10.48
CA ARG A 88 6.43 -2.18 -9.97
C ARG A 88 6.51 -2.33 -8.45
N GLN A 89 7.71 -2.44 -7.87
CA GLN A 89 7.88 -2.48 -6.41
C GLN A 89 7.33 -1.21 -5.73
N VAL A 90 7.65 -0.03 -6.25
CA VAL A 90 7.13 1.25 -5.71
C VAL A 90 5.61 1.28 -5.79
N LYS A 91 5.03 0.88 -6.94
CA LYS A 91 3.57 0.85 -7.12
C LYS A 91 2.89 -0.10 -6.12
N LEU A 92 3.41 -1.32 -5.98
CA LEU A 92 2.84 -2.29 -5.04
C LEU A 92 2.94 -1.81 -3.58
N LEU A 93 4.02 -1.12 -3.19
CA LEU A 93 4.12 -0.50 -1.87
C LEU A 93 3.07 0.61 -1.68
N GLN A 94 2.82 1.44 -2.69
CA GLN A 94 1.77 2.46 -2.65
C GLN A 94 0.37 1.85 -2.56
N GLU A 95 0.12 0.79 -3.34
CA GLU A 95 -1.13 0.02 -3.29
C GLU A 95 -1.34 -0.62 -1.91
N LEU A 96 -0.27 -1.13 -1.28
CA LEU A 96 -0.33 -1.67 0.08
C LEU A 96 -0.68 -0.59 1.11
N ILE A 97 -0.08 0.61 1.00
CA ILE A 97 -0.43 1.76 1.86
C ILE A 97 -1.89 2.17 1.66
N ALA A 98 -2.43 2.05 0.44
CA ALA A 98 -3.84 2.34 0.14
C ALA A 98 -4.81 1.23 0.61
N TYR A 99 -4.34 -0.02 0.64
CA TYR A 99 -5.14 -1.17 1.03
C TYR A 99 -5.58 -1.12 2.50
N VAL A 100 -4.69 -0.70 3.41
CA VAL A 100 -4.96 -0.61 4.85
C VAL A 100 -6.16 0.30 5.17
N PRO A 101 -6.15 1.61 4.82
CA PRO A 101 -7.28 2.49 5.14
C PRO A 101 -8.57 2.08 4.40
N LYS A 102 -8.46 1.47 3.21
CA LYS A 102 -9.61 0.92 2.48
C LYS A 102 -10.29 -0.20 3.27
N GLN A 103 -9.52 -1.18 3.72
CA GLN A 103 -10.06 -2.32 4.48
C GLN A 103 -10.70 -1.86 5.79
N THR A 104 -10.05 -0.94 6.50
CA THR A 104 -10.58 -0.33 7.72
C THR A 104 -11.89 0.42 7.45
N MET A 105 -11.96 1.22 6.39
CA MET A 105 -13.17 1.99 6.05
C MET A 105 -14.35 1.09 5.65
N GLN A 106 -14.08 0.00 4.93
CA GLN A 106 -15.09 -1.00 4.60
C GLN A 106 -15.62 -1.72 5.84
N ALA A 107 -14.74 -2.06 6.79
CA ALA A 107 -15.14 -2.66 8.07
C ALA A 107 -16.01 -1.69 8.90
N ILE A 108 -15.62 -0.42 8.98
CA ILE A 108 -16.37 0.64 9.66
C ILE A 108 -17.75 0.81 9.01
N SER A 109 -17.81 0.90 7.68
CA SER A 109 -19.07 1.04 6.94
C SER A 109 -20.03 -0.13 7.22
N LYS A 110 -19.52 -1.36 7.28
CA LYS A 110 -20.31 -2.54 7.66
C LYS A 110 -20.83 -2.47 9.10
N LYS A 111 -19.97 -2.12 10.06
CA LYS A 111 -20.40 -1.95 11.47
C LYS A 111 -21.51 -0.91 11.58
N PHE A 112 -21.42 0.21 10.87
CA PHE A 112 -22.48 1.21 10.84
C PHE A 112 -23.77 0.73 10.17
N THR A 113 -23.69 -0.04 9.07
CA THR A 113 -24.89 -0.64 8.47
C THR A 113 -25.57 -1.62 9.41
N ASP A 114 -24.80 -2.41 10.16
CA ASP A 114 -25.33 -3.37 11.13
C ASP A 114 -26.01 -2.66 12.30
N ILE A 115 -25.39 -1.59 12.83
CA ILE A 115 -26.02 -0.70 13.83
C ILE A 115 -27.38 -0.18 13.32
N ASN A 116 -27.42 0.33 12.08
CA ASN A 116 -28.65 0.87 11.51
C ASN A 116 -29.71 -0.21 11.28
N LEU A 117 -29.30 -1.44 10.96
CA LEU A 117 -30.22 -2.57 10.82
C LEU A 117 -30.81 -2.96 12.17
N GLU A 118 -29.96 -3.01 13.22
CA GLU A 118 -30.39 -3.32 14.58
C GLU A 118 -31.40 -2.28 15.08
N LEU A 119 -31.10 -1.00 14.94
CA LEU A 119 -32.00 0.09 15.34
C LEU A 119 -33.34 0.11 14.60
N LYS A 120 -33.42 -0.50 13.41
CA LYS A 120 -34.65 -0.58 12.61
C LYS A 120 -35.48 -1.84 12.89
N LYS A 121 -35.00 -2.78 13.71
CA LYS A 121 -35.76 -3.98 14.07
C LYS A 121 -37.00 -3.59 14.87
N SER A 122 -38.16 -4.08 14.45
CA SER A 122 -39.39 -3.96 15.23
C SER A 122 -39.31 -4.83 16.47
N CYS A 123 -39.46 -4.23 17.65
CA CYS A 123 -39.57 -4.96 18.91
C CYS A 123 -41.06 -5.22 19.19
N ASN A 124 -41.47 -6.49 19.23
CA ASN A 124 -42.86 -6.91 19.43
C ASN A 124 -43.12 -7.52 20.82
N THR A 125 -42.06 -7.82 21.57
CA THR A 125 -42.12 -8.35 22.95
C THR A 125 -41.46 -7.39 23.94
N ILE A 126 -41.82 -7.50 25.23
CA ILE A 126 -41.28 -6.64 26.29
C ILE A 126 -39.77 -6.88 26.46
N GLU A 127 -39.34 -8.13 26.30
CA GLU A 127 -37.96 -8.57 26.37
C GLU A 127 -37.11 -7.97 25.23
N GLU A 128 -37.65 -7.90 24.01
CA GLU A 128 -36.99 -7.26 22.87
C GLU A 128 -36.84 -5.75 23.07
N VAL A 129 -37.83 -5.09 23.68
CA VAL A 129 -37.77 -3.66 24.00
C VAL A 129 -36.69 -3.38 25.05
N ASP A 130 -36.57 -4.22 26.09
CA ASP A 130 -35.54 -4.08 27.11
C ASP A 130 -34.12 -4.33 26.54
N ALA A 131 -33.99 -5.31 25.65
CA ALA A 131 -32.74 -5.57 24.93
C ALA A 131 -32.33 -4.40 24.03
N MET A 132 -33.27 -3.83 23.25
CA MET A 132 -33.02 -2.66 22.41
C MET A 132 -32.64 -1.43 23.25
N ARG A 133 -33.24 -1.25 24.42
CA ARG A 133 -32.91 -0.14 25.31
C ARG A 133 -31.47 -0.22 25.82
N LYS A 134 -31.01 -1.41 26.26
CA LYS A 134 -29.61 -1.64 26.65
C LYS A 134 -28.65 -1.41 25.49
N TYR A 135 -29.03 -1.86 24.29
CA TYR A 135 -28.23 -1.62 23.09
C TYR A 135 -28.08 -0.12 22.77
N ILE A 136 -29.16 0.67 22.90
CA ILE A 136 -29.13 2.12 22.71
C ILE A 136 -28.26 2.81 23.79
N GLU A 137 -28.25 2.30 25.02
CA GLU A 137 -27.40 2.81 26.11
C GLU A 137 -25.90 2.55 25.83
N ASP A 138 -25.56 1.40 25.23
CA ASP A 138 -24.18 1.05 24.85
C ASP A 138 -23.72 1.70 23.53
N LEU A 139 -24.65 2.13 22.67
CA LEU A 139 -24.38 2.65 21.34
C LEU A 139 -23.40 3.86 21.32
N PRO A 140 -23.48 4.86 22.21
CA PRO A 140 -22.56 5.99 22.22
C PRO A 140 -21.09 5.57 22.37
N ARG A 141 -20.83 4.50 23.14
CA ARG A 141 -19.49 3.95 23.31
C ARG A 141 -18.98 3.35 22.00
N VAL A 142 -19.77 2.49 21.36
CA VAL A 142 -19.42 1.86 20.08
C VAL A 142 -19.18 2.91 18.99
N LEU A 143 -20.02 3.97 18.95
CA LEU A 143 -19.85 5.08 18.02
C LEU A 143 -18.57 5.87 18.27
N LEU A 144 -18.15 6.03 19.53
CA LEU A 144 -16.91 6.70 19.88
C LEU A 144 -15.68 5.89 19.44
N GLU A 145 -15.70 4.56 19.65
CA GLU A 145 -14.68 3.63 19.17
C GLU A 145 -14.57 3.70 17.63
N LEU A 146 -15.70 3.62 16.92
CA LEU A 146 -15.75 3.76 15.46
C LEU A 146 -15.19 5.10 14.96
N ARG A 147 -15.47 6.21 15.66
CA ARG A 147 -14.92 7.53 15.32
C ARG A 147 -13.40 7.59 15.49
N GLN A 148 -12.87 6.92 16.50
CA GLN A 148 -11.42 6.81 16.70
C GLN A 148 -10.77 5.98 15.58
N GLU A 149 -11.40 4.88 15.17
CA GLU A 149 -10.95 4.09 14.01
C GLU A 149 -10.94 4.94 12.73
N VAL A 150 -11.99 5.72 12.46
CA VAL A 150 -12.02 6.67 11.33
C VAL A 150 -10.90 7.70 11.44
N ALA A 151 -10.67 8.28 12.62
CA ALA A 151 -9.61 9.26 12.82
C ALA A 151 -8.22 8.69 12.54
N ALA A 152 -7.96 7.44 12.93
CA ALA A 152 -6.70 6.74 12.64
C ALA A 152 -6.45 6.56 11.14
N THR A 153 -7.50 6.40 10.32
CA THR A 153 -7.34 6.28 8.85
C THR A 153 -6.92 7.60 8.18
N LYS A 154 -7.12 8.75 8.82
CA LYS A 154 -6.79 10.06 8.22
C LYS A 154 -5.29 10.22 7.95
N ASP A 155 -4.44 9.70 8.82
CA ASP A 155 -2.99 9.77 8.67
C ASP A 155 -2.51 8.96 7.46
N TRP A 156 -3.17 7.83 7.18
CA TRP A 156 -2.92 7.02 5.98
C TRP A 156 -3.33 7.77 4.70
N TYR A 157 -4.50 8.40 4.68
CA TYR A 157 -4.92 9.20 3.51
C TYR A 157 -4.04 10.43 3.29
N LYS A 158 -3.58 11.08 4.37
CA LYS A 158 -2.61 12.17 4.28
C LYS A 158 -1.30 11.67 3.67
N ALA A 159 -0.80 10.52 4.11
CA ALA A 159 0.37 9.88 3.51
C ALA A 159 0.20 9.62 2.02
N LEU A 160 -0.92 9.05 1.58
CA LEU A 160 -1.19 8.80 0.16
C LEU A 160 -1.20 10.09 -0.67
N THR A 161 -1.70 11.19 -0.08
CA THR A 161 -1.69 12.52 -0.69
C THR A 161 -0.26 13.04 -0.86
N ASP A 162 0.58 12.93 0.18
CA ASP A 162 2.00 13.31 0.13
C ASP A 162 2.77 12.49 -0.93
N LEU A 163 2.41 11.22 -1.09
CA LEU A 163 3.00 10.31 -2.07
C LEU A 163 2.50 10.53 -3.50
N ARG A 164 1.55 11.46 -3.70
CA ARG A 164 0.86 11.73 -4.97
C ARG A 164 0.17 10.51 -5.57
N TYR A 165 -0.29 9.60 -4.71
CA TYR A 165 -1.05 8.43 -5.14
C TYR A 165 -2.48 8.85 -5.49
N THR A 166 -2.94 8.49 -6.69
CA THR A 166 -4.33 8.74 -7.11
C THR A 166 -5.22 7.61 -6.61
N LEU A 167 -6.09 7.93 -5.65
CA LEU A 167 -7.10 6.99 -5.18
C LEU A 167 -8.10 6.66 -6.31
N PRO A 168 -8.44 5.38 -6.50
CA PRO A 168 -9.57 4.98 -7.33
C PRO A 168 -10.89 5.62 -6.85
N GLU A 169 -11.84 5.84 -7.77
CA GLU A 169 -13.12 6.49 -7.46
C GLU A 169 -13.92 5.73 -6.39
N GLU A 170 -13.86 4.39 -6.39
CA GLU A 170 -14.53 3.57 -5.37
C GLU A 170 -13.97 3.80 -3.96
N ASP A 171 -12.65 3.92 -3.85
CA ASP A 171 -11.98 4.12 -2.56
C ASP A 171 -12.24 5.53 -2.03
N PHE A 172 -12.33 6.52 -2.92
CA PHE A 172 -12.76 7.87 -2.59
C PHE A 172 -14.20 7.89 -2.06
N ARG A 173 -15.10 7.15 -2.71
CA ARG A 173 -16.50 7.04 -2.28
C ARG A 173 -16.64 6.34 -0.92
N ASP A 174 -15.84 5.31 -0.67
CA ASP A 174 -15.83 4.61 0.62
C ASP A 174 -15.30 5.52 1.73
N LYS A 175 -14.27 6.33 1.45
CA LYS A 175 -13.79 7.38 2.35
C LYS A 175 -14.90 8.40 2.66
N GLU A 176 -15.57 8.94 1.65
CA GLU A 176 -16.66 9.91 1.88
C GLU A 176 -17.82 9.32 2.67
N LYS A 177 -18.19 8.07 2.40
CA LYS A 177 -19.25 7.38 3.15
C LYS A 177 -18.91 7.24 4.62
N GLY A 178 -17.71 6.75 4.95
CA GLY A 178 -17.31 6.57 6.34
C GLY A 178 -17.10 7.89 7.08
N GLU A 179 -16.57 8.92 6.41
CA GLU A 179 -16.48 10.28 6.99
C GLU A 179 -17.87 10.90 7.16
N GLY A 180 -18.80 10.69 6.22
CA GLY A 180 -20.13 11.32 6.21
C GLY A 180 -21.19 10.71 7.13
N TRP A 181 -20.90 9.61 7.84
CA TRP A 181 -21.89 8.96 8.73
C TRP A 181 -22.35 9.83 9.89
N HIS A 182 -21.53 10.76 10.37
CA HIS A 182 -21.93 11.68 11.45
C HIS A 182 -22.91 12.78 10.99
N MET A 183 -23.12 12.93 9.67
CA MET A 183 -24.04 13.91 9.09
C MET A 183 -25.39 13.32 8.68
N LYS A 184 -25.57 11.99 8.81
CA LYS A 184 -26.81 11.27 8.49
C LYS A 184 -27.52 10.84 9.76
#